data_AF-A0A8S3XTP4-F1
#
_entry.id   AF-A0A8S3XTP4-F1
#
_cell.length_a   1.000
_cell.length_b   1.000
_cell.length_c   1.000
_cell.angle_alpha   90.00
_cell.angle_beta   90.00
_cell.angle_gamma   90.00
#
_symmetry.space_group_name_H-M   'P 1'
#
loop_
_entity.id
_entity.type
_entity.pdbx_description
1 polymer ?
#
loop_
_entity_poly.entity_id
_entity_poly.type
_entity_poly.pdbx_seq_one_letter_code
_entity_poly.pdbx_strand_id
1 'polypeptide(L)'
;MYSLYSTSHENPVSDKIYRREFHKLNLNFKKPKVDTCHTCDLFKMKLNIATDETKKSALETERDAHLLAADMAYNEKKFDKNTAVTDKKIKCLSFELQQCLPTPA
;
A
#
# COMPACT_ATOMS: atom_id res chain seq x y z
N MET A 1 -16.43 8.98 -3.97
CA MET A 1 -17.52 9.13 -2.98
C MET A 1 -18.76 9.79 -3.57
N TYR A 2 -18.67 10.92 -4.27
CA TYR A 2 -19.83 11.44 -5.02
C TYR A 2 -20.40 10.40 -6.00
N SER A 3 -19.55 9.67 -6.72
CA SER A 3 -19.98 8.55 -7.59
C SER A 3 -20.78 7.49 -6.82
N LEU A 4 -20.27 7.02 -5.68
CA LEU A 4 -20.97 6.04 -4.83
C LEU A 4 -22.30 6.60 -4.29
N TYR A 5 -22.31 7.88 -3.87
CA TYR A 5 -23.52 8.59 -3.47
C TYR A 5 -24.55 8.65 -4.60
N SER A 6 -24.14 9.01 -5.83
CA SER A 6 -25.03 9.10 -6.98
C SER A 6 -25.53 7.75 -7.49
N THR A 7 -24.80 6.67 -7.23
CA THR A 7 -25.24 5.31 -7.62
C THR A 7 -26.17 4.68 -6.58
N SER A 8 -26.17 5.18 -5.34
CA SER A 8 -26.96 4.64 -4.22
C SER A 8 -28.24 5.43 -3.93
N HIS A 9 -28.47 6.55 -4.62
CA HIS A 9 -29.62 7.43 -4.40
C HIS A 9 -30.32 7.72 -5.73
N GLU A 10 -31.65 7.61 -5.73
CA GLU A 10 -32.49 7.77 -6.91
C GLU A 10 -32.47 9.21 -7.46
N ASN A 11 -32.35 10.21 -6.58
CA ASN A 11 -32.30 11.63 -6.92
C ASN A 11 -31.10 12.33 -6.26
N PRO A 12 -29.87 12.13 -6.77
CA PRO A 12 -28.69 12.74 -6.18
C PRO A 12 -28.64 14.25 -6.48
N VAL A 13 -28.23 15.03 -5.48
CA VAL A 13 -27.91 16.45 -5.69
C VAL A 13 -26.65 16.61 -6.53
N SER A 14 -26.43 17.80 -7.07
CA SER A 14 -25.19 18.10 -7.81
C SER A 14 -23.93 17.96 -6.94
N ASP A 15 -22.80 17.61 -7.56
CA ASP A 15 -21.49 17.48 -6.89
C ASP A 15 -21.13 18.73 -6.07
N LYS A 16 -21.53 19.92 -6.54
CA LYS A 16 -21.32 21.18 -5.84
C LYS A 16 -22.08 21.26 -4.51
N ILE A 17 -23.35 20.84 -4.49
CA ILE A 17 -24.16 20.80 -3.26
C ILE A 17 -23.64 19.71 -2.33
N TYR A 18 -23.35 18.53 -2.86
CA TYR A 18 -22.78 17.42 -2.11
C TYR A 18 -21.49 17.83 -1.38
N ARG A 19 -20.53 18.44 -2.10
CA ARG A 19 -19.27 18.92 -1.51
C ARG A 19 -19.49 20.02 -0.47
N ARG A 20 -20.40 20.96 -0.74
CA ARG A 20 -20.72 22.04 0.21
C ARG A 20 -21.20 21.48 1.55
N GLU A 21 -22.18 20.57 1.53
CA GLU A 21 -22.71 19.98 2.76
C GLU A 21 -21.67 19.06 3.42
N PHE A 22 -20.91 18.30 2.63
CA PHE A 22 -19.85 17.44 3.15
C PHE A 22 -18.77 18.22 3.92
N HIS A 23 -18.30 19.35 3.38
CA HIS A 23 -17.27 20.17 4.04
C HIS A 23 -17.79 20.92 5.27
N LYS A 24 -19.10 21.23 5.37
CA LYS A 24 -19.69 21.79 6.60
C LYS A 24 -19.57 20.84 7.79
N LEU A 25 -19.51 19.54 7.54
CA LEU A 25 -19.33 18.52 8.58
C LEU A 25 -17.87 18.45 9.08
N ASN A 26 -16.98 19.32 8.61
CA ASN A 26 -15.52 19.25 8.82
C ASN A 26 -14.91 17.90 8.38
N LEU A 27 -15.60 17.18 7.49
CA LEU A 27 -15.10 15.95 6.91
C LEU A 27 -14.29 16.27 5.66
N ASN A 28 -13.14 15.62 5.53
CA ASN A 28 -12.26 15.74 4.38
C ASN A 28 -11.86 14.35 3.90
N PHE A 29 -11.99 14.12 2.59
CA PHE A 29 -11.42 12.93 1.97
C PHE A 29 -9.91 13.13 1.85
N LYS A 30 -9.15 12.57 2.78
CA LYS A 30 -7.70 12.49 2.63
C LYS A 30 -7.40 11.60 1.42
N LYS A 31 -6.38 11.97 0.65
CA LYS A 31 -5.87 11.07 -0.38
C LYS A 31 -5.48 9.74 0.31
N PRO A 32 -5.86 8.58 -0.23
CA PRO A 32 -5.34 7.32 0.27
C PRO A 32 -3.83 7.40 0.33
N LYS A 33 -3.26 7.21 1.51
CA LYS A 33 -1.82 7.07 1.64
C LYS A 33 -1.49 5.69 1.08
N VAL A 34 -0.61 5.63 0.07
CA VAL A 34 -0.07 4.35 -0.36
C VAL A 34 0.75 3.82 0.82
N ASP A 35 0.46 2.60 1.25
CA ASP A 35 1.28 1.92 2.25
C ASP A 35 2.64 1.67 1.60
N THR A 36 3.69 2.32 2.13
CA THR A 36 5.05 2.21 1.62
C THR A 36 5.90 1.44 2.63
N CYS A 37 6.77 0.57 2.11
CA CYS A 37 7.74 -0.13 2.94
C CYS A 37 8.67 0.90 3.60
N HIS A 38 8.65 0.96 4.94
CA HIS A 38 9.49 1.87 5.71
C HIS A 38 10.98 1.71 5.36
N THR A 39 11.44 0.47 5.18
CA THR A 39 12.82 0.17 4.79
C THR A 39 13.17 0.77 3.43
N CYS A 40 12.28 0.65 2.43
CA CYS A 40 12.45 1.27 1.12
C CYS A 40 12.51 2.81 1.21
N ASP A 41 11.64 3.40 2.04
CA ASP A 41 11.65 4.85 2.26
C ASP A 41 12.96 5.32 2.90
N LEU A 42 13.49 4.55 3.87
CA LEU A 42 14.80 4.81 4.48
C LEU A 42 15.94 4.70 3.47
N PHE A 43 15.97 3.67 2.63
CA PHE A 43 17.00 3.53 1.58
C PHE A 43 16.95 4.71 0.62
N LYS A 44 15.75 5.09 0.15
CA LYS A 44 15.57 6.24 -0.73
C LYS A 44 16.08 7.53 -0.08
N MET A 45 15.75 7.76 1.19
CA MET A 45 16.24 8.93 1.93
C MET A 45 17.77 8.93 2.04
N LYS A 46 18.37 7.81 2.46
CA LYS A 46 19.83 7.69 2.64
C LYS A 46 20.58 7.89 1.32
N LEU A 47 20.11 7.28 0.24
CA LEU A 47 20.72 7.41 -1.10
C LEU A 47 20.65 8.84 -1.62
N ASN A 48 19.57 9.58 -1.32
CA ASN A 48 19.44 10.98 -1.73
C ASN A 48 20.38 11.93 -0.99
N ILE A 49 20.78 11.59 0.24
CA ILE A 49 21.63 12.44 1.09
C ILE A 49 23.10 12.02 1.01
N ALA A 50 23.39 10.78 0.59
CA ALA A 50 24.75 10.27 0.48
C ALA A 50 25.57 11.06 -0.56
N THR A 51 26.66 11.67 -0.11
CA THR A 51 27.65 12.37 -0.96
C THR A 51 28.87 11.52 -1.28
N ASP A 52 29.05 10.42 -0.57
CA ASP A 52 30.17 9.49 -0.70
C ASP A 52 29.75 8.30 -1.59
N GLU A 53 30.44 8.13 -2.71
CA GLU A 53 30.12 7.10 -3.70
C GLU A 53 30.27 5.68 -3.15
N THR A 54 31.21 5.45 -2.23
CA THR A 54 31.42 4.13 -1.63
C THR A 54 30.24 3.75 -0.73
N LYS A 55 29.74 4.70 0.06
CA LYS A 55 28.56 4.52 0.91
C LYS A 55 27.30 4.36 0.08
N LYS A 56 27.21 5.09 -1.03
CA LYS A 56 26.08 5.00 -1.95
C LYS A 56 26.01 3.61 -2.59
N SER A 57 27.13 3.09 -3.08
CA SER A 57 27.21 1.74 -3.65
C SER A 57 26.84 0.65 -2.64
N ALA A 58 27.29 0.78 -1.38
CA ALA A 58 26.90 -0.13 -0.31
C ALA A 58 25.38 -0.09 -0.03
N LEU A 59 24.79 1.10 0.05
CA LEU A 59 23.34 1.29 0.25
C LEU A 59 22.51 0.75 -0.92
N GLU A 60 22.99 0.87 -2.15
CA GLU A 60 22.34 0.29 -3.33
C GLU A 60 22.36 -1.24 -3.27
N THR A 61 23.50 -1.83 -2.88
CA THR A 61 23.63 -3.28 -2.70
C THR A 61 22.66 -3.81 -1.63
N GLU A 62 22.56 -3.12 -0.49
CA GLU A 62 21.62 -3.49 0.58
C GLU A 62 20.16 -3.36 0.14
N ARG A 63 19.83 -2.28 -0.60
CA ARG A 63 18.49 -2.08 -1.16
C ARG A 63 18.14 -3.20 -2.12
N ASP A 64 19.04 -3.58 -3.01
CA ASP A 64 18.80 -4.60 -4.03
C ASP A 64 18.63 -5.98 -3.40
N ALA A 65 19.40 -6.30 -2.35
CA ALA A 65 19.20 -7.50 -1.55
C ALA A 65 17.81 -7.53 -0.87
N HIS A 66 17.35 -6.39 -0.33
CA HIS A 66 16.01 -6.28 0.26
C HIS A 66 14.90 -6.52 -0.78
N LEU A 67 15.02 -5.92 -1.97
CA LEU A 67 14.05 -6.09 -3.05
C LEU A 67 14.03 -7.54 -3.56
N LEU A 68 15.20 -8.16 -3.73
CA LEU A 68 15.31 -9.56 -4.13
C LEU A 68 14.61 -10.49 -3.13
N ALA A 69 14.83 -10.28 -1.82
CA ALA A 69 14.18 -11.07 -0.78
C ALA A 69 12.64 -10.91 -0.82
N ALA A 70 12.15 -9.70 -1.08
CA ALA A 70 10.71 -9.45 -1.23
C ALA A 70 10.13 -10.18 -2.45
N ASP A 71 10.80 -10.11 -3.60
CA ASP A 71 10.39 -10.80 -4.82
C ASP A 71 10.38 -12.33 -4.64
N MET A 72 11.39 -12.88 -3.98
CA MET A 72 11.43 -14.29 -3.61
C MET A 72 10.22 -14.67 -2.75
N ALA A 73 9.90 -13.89 -1.71
CA ALA A 73 8.74 -14.15 -0.87
C ALA A 73 7.41 -14.12 -1.65
N TYR A 74 7.25 -13.18 -2.60
CA TYR A 74 6.08 -13.15 -3.48
C TYR A 74 5.98 -14.37 -4.39
N ASN A 75 7.12 -14.83 -4.92
CA ASN A 75 7.18 -16.01 -5.78
C ASN A 75 6.86 -17.29 -5.01
N GLU A 76 7.42 -17.48 -3.81
CA GLU A 76 7.11 -18.61 -2.94
C GLU A 76 5.63 -18.62 -2.53
N LYS A 77 5.08 -17.48 -2.12
CA LYS A 77 3.64 -17.36 -1.83
C LYS A 77 2.77 -17.73 -3.03
N LYS A 78 3.16 -17.33 -4.23
CA LYS A 78 2.44 -17.68 -5.47
C LYS A 78 2.54 -19.18 -5.75
N PHE A 79 3.71 -19.77 -5.55
CA PHE A 79 3.92 -21.21 -5.67
C PHE A 79 3.05 -21.98 -4.69
N ASP A 80 3.08 -21.64 -3.39
CA ASP A 80 2.27 -22.29 -2.35
C ASP A 80 0.78 -22.20 -2.64
N LYS A 81 0.31 -21.04 -3.11
CA LYS A 81 -1.08 -20.84 -3.50
C LYS A 81 -1.48 -21.76 -4.66
N ASN A 82 -0.62 -21.88 -5.68
CA ASN A 82 -0.89 -22.74 -6.82
C ASN A 82 -0.89 -24.23 -6.42
N THR A 83 0.05 -24.63 -5.56
CA THR A 83 0.17 -25.99 -5.04
C THR A 83 -1.04 -26.39 -4.21
N ALA A 84 -1.57 -25.48 -3.37
CA ALA A 84 -2.80 -25.74 -2.61
C ALA A 84 -4.07 -25.83 -3.47
N VAL A 85 -4.04 -25.28 -4.71
CA VAL A 85 -5.14 -25.41 -5.68
C VAL A 85 -5.09 -26.79 -6.36
N THR A 86 -3.90 -27.29 -6.68
CA THR A 86 -3.72 -28.56 -7.38
C THR A 86 -3.78 -29.78 -6.45
N ASP A 87 -3.22 -29.70 -5.25
CA ASP A 87 -3.22 -30.79 -4.27
C ASP A 87 -4.20 -30.52 -3.12
N LYS A 88 -5.26 -31.35 -3.05
CA LYS A 88 -6.30 -31.28 -2.00
C LYS A 88 -5.77 -31.59 -0.59
N LYS A 89 -4.60 -32.21 -0.46
CA LYS A 89 -3.95 -32.50 0.83
C LYS A 89 -3.24 -31.28 1.42
N ILE A 90 -2.97 -30.27 0.61
CA ILE A 90 -2.24 -29.06 1.02
C ILE A 90 -3.24 -27.91 1.22
N LYS A 91 -3.03 -27.13 2.29
CA LYS A 91 -3.77 -25.89 2.56
C LYS A 91 -2.77 -24.74 2.72
N CYS A 92 -2.90 -23.72 1.89
CA CYS A 92 -2.11 -22.50 1.98
C CYS A 92 -2.85 -21.49 2.88
N LEU A 93 -2.21 -21.06 3.96
CA LEU A 93 -2.68 -19.97 4.82
C LEU A 93 -1.80 -18.75 4.56
N SER A 94 -2.40 -17.63 4.14
CA SER A 94 -1.70 -16.37 3.95
C SER A 94 -2.36 -15.30 4.81
N PHE A 95 -1.54 -14.56 5.55
CA PHE A 95 -1.98 -13.41 6.32
C PHE A 95 -1.42 -12.15 5.66
N GLU A 96 -2.29 -11.19 5.38
CA GLU A 96 -1.87 -9.86 4.95
C GLU A 96 -1.84 -8.97 6.19
N LEU A 97 -0.63 -8.52 6.55
CA LEU A 97 -0.46 -7.55 7.62
C LEU A 97 -0.44 -6.17 6.95
N GLN A 98 -1.52 -5.42 7.10
CA GLN A 98 -1.54 -4.00 6.73
C GLN A 98 -0.87 -3.19 7.84
N GLN A 99 -0.11 -2.13 7.48
CA GLN A 99 0.24 -1.12 8.48
C GLN A 99 -1.05 -0.62 9.13
N CYS A 100 -1.02 -0.42 10.45
CA CYS A 100 -2.16 0.14 11.18
C CYS A 100 -2.58 1.44 10.50
N LEU A 101 -3.77 1.43 9.87
CA LEU A 101 -4.36 2.65 9.34
C LEU A 101 -4.48 3.62 10.51
N PRO A 102 -4.16 4.92 10.32
CA PRO A 102 -4.33 5.90 11.38
C PRO A 102 -5.80 5.88 11.82
N THR A 103 -6.04 5.41 13.04
CA THR A 103 -7.37 5.52 13.66
C THR A 103 -7.62 6.99 13.97
N PRO A 104 -8.86 7.48 13.83
CA PRO A 104 -9.21 8.80 14.31
C PRO A 104 -8.82 8.93 15.80
N ALA A 105 -8.14 10.02 16.14
CA ALA A 105 -8.01 10.45 17.53
C ALA A 105 -9.30 11.15 17.98
#